data_AF-A0A8B6HEI5-F1
#
_entry.id   AF-A0A8B6HEI5-F1
#
_cell.length_a   1.000
_cell.length_b   1.000
_cell.length_c   1.000
_cell.angle_alpha   90.00
_cell.angle_beta   90.00
_cell.angle_gamma   90.00
#
_symmetry.space_group_name_H-M   'P 1'
#
loop_
_entity.id
_entity.type
_entity.pdbx_description
1 polymer ?
#
loop_
_entity_poly.entity_id
_entity_poly.type
_entity_poly.pdbx_seq_one_letter_code
_entity_poly.pdbx_strand_id
1 'polypeptide(L)' 'MACTVTVNGCPTLCRCSDTYVNCMSRSFTTVPSNIPSSTTKLYLHRNSITQIDANAFDGLSALGR' A
#
# COMPACT_ATOMS: atom_id res chain seq x y z
N MET A 1 22.82 -7.34 12.57
CA MET A 1 22.20 -6.00 12.38
C MET A 1 21.86 -5.84 10.90
N ALA A 2 20.70 -5.20 10.65
CA ALA A 2 20.12 -4.80 9.37
C ALA A 2 19.65 -5.91 8.41
N CYS A 3 18.34 -6.19 8.47
CA CYS A 3 17.60 -6.82 7.38
C CYS A 3 17.55 -5.81 6.22
N THR A 4 18.40 -5.95 5.21
CA THR A 4 18.42 -5.06 4.03
C THR A 4 17.33 -5.45 3.04
N VAL A 5 16.08 -5.56 3.49
CA VAL A 5 14.97 -5.64 2.54
C VAL A 5 14.83 -4.25 1.95
N THR A 6 15.39 -4.04 0.77
CA THR A 6 15.10 -2.89 -0.08
C THR A 6 13.64 -3.03 -0.54
N VAL A 7 12.68 -2.82 0.37
CA VAL A 7 11.28 -2.55 0.02
C VAL A 7 11.22 -1.13 -0.54
N ASN A 8 11.68 -0.99 -1.78
CA ASN A 8 11.60 0.26 -2.51
C ASN A 8 10.11 0.53 -2.76
N GLY A 9 9.47 1.25 -1.84
CA GLY A 9 8.06 1.62 -1.93
C GLY A 9 7.13 1.07 -0.85
N CYS A 10 7.59 0.78 0.36
CA CYS A 10 6.64 0.66 1.48
C CYS A 10 6.27 2.06 2.01
N PRO A 11 4.98 2.46 2.08
CA PRO A 11 4.62 3.75 2.66
C PRO A 11 5.07 3.82 4.13
N THR A 12 5.61 4.96 4.57
CA THR A 12 6.08 5.18 5.96
C THR A 12 5.00 4.96 7.00
N LEU A 13 3.75 5.24 6.65
CA LEU A 13 2.59 5.01 7.50
C LEU A 13 1.96 3.64 7.28
N CYS A 14 2.59 2.70 6.58
CA CYS A 14 2.05 1.36 6.37
C CYS A 14 3.01 0.29 6.86
N ARG A 15 2.47 -0.91 7.09
CA ARG A 15 3.26 -2.10 7.39
C ARG A 15 3.23 -3.02 6.19
N CYS A 16 4.36 -3.17 5.52
CA CYS A 16 4.51 -4.10 4.42
C CYS A 16 5.02 -5.45 4.93
N SER A 17 4.60 -6.49 4.26
CA SER A 17 5.12 -7.85 4.36
C SER A 17 5.50 -8.31 2.95
N ASP A 18 5.81 -9.60 2.77
CA ASP A 18 6.37 -10.11 1.51
C ASP A 18 5.50 -9.79 0.30
N THR A 19 4.18 -9.92 0.44
CA THR A 19 3.22 -9.78 -0.65
C THR A 19 1.98 -8.96 -0.30
N TYR A 20 1.92 -8.35 0.90
CA TYR A 20 0.79 -7.52 1.29
C TYR A 20 1.20 -6.25 2.01
N VAL A 21 0.39 -5.21 1.88
CA VAL A 21 0.59 -3.90 2.48
C VAL A 21 -0.59 -3.55 3.38
N ASN A 22 -0.30 -3.29 4.65
CA ASN A 22 -1.27 -2.92 5.66
C ASN A 22 -1.18 -1.43 6.03
N CYS A 23 -2.14 -0.65 5.54
CA CYS A 23 -2.31 0.77 5.77
C CYS A 23 -3.56 1.10 6.62
N MET A 24 -4.07 0.14 7.39
CA MET A 24 -5.28 0.32 8.20
C MET A 24 -5.11 1.40 9.29
N SER A 25 -6.15 2.19 9.52
CA SER A 25 -6.23 3.15 10.65
C SER A 25 -5.11 4.20 10.67
N ARG A 26 -4.76 4.70 9.49
CA ARG A 26 -3.68 5.68 9.28
C ARG A 26 -4.18 7.06 8.88
N SER A 27 -5.50 7.26 8.91
CA SER A 27 -6.16 8.52 8.55
C SER A 27 -5.82 9.00 7.13
N PHE A 28 -5.51 8.07 6.22
CA PHE A 28 -5.32 8.43 4.82
C PHE A 28 -6.61 9.00 4.25
N THR A 29 -6.50 10.12 3.54
CA THR A 29 -7.62 10.74 2.80
C THR A 29 -7.64 10.29 1.33
N THR A 30 -6.54 9.76 0.84
CA THR A 30 -6.35 9.24 -0.52
C THR A 30 -5.55 7.94 -0.48
N VAL A 31 -5.58 7.18 -1.58
CA VAL A 31 -4.75 5.98 -1.71
C VAL A 31 -3.28 6.40 -1.87
N PRO A 32 -2.36 5.87 -1.05
CA PRO A 32 -0.94 6.19 -1.21
C PRO A 32 -0.40 5.59 -2.51
N SER A 33 0.29 6.39 -3.30
CA SER A 33 0.92 5.99 -4.58
C SER A 33 2.22 5.22 -4.42
N ASN A 34 2.80 5.22 -3.22
CA ASN A 34 4.06 4.57 -2.93
C ASN A 34 3.82 3.14 -2.42
N ILE A 35 3.18 2.29 -3.23
CA ILE A 35 2.89 0.88 -2.92
C ILE A 35 3.70 0.01 -3.89
N PRO A 36 4.35 -1.09 -3.43
CA PRO A 36 5.13 -1.95 -4.31
C PRO A 36 4.24 -2.66 -5.33
N SER A 37 4.68 -2.77 -6.58
CA SER A 37 3.95 -3.47 -7.66
C SER A 37 3.76 -4.97 -7.41
N SER A 38 4.59 -5.58 -6.54
CA SER A 38 4.47 -6.95 -6.08
C SER A 38 3.36 -7.18 -5.03
N THR A 39 2.64 -6.12 -4.64
CA THR A 39 1.56 -6.20 -3.65
C THR A 39 0.37 -6.97 -4.20
N THR A 40 0.07 -8.09 -3.56
CA THR A 40 -1.11 -8.92 -3.86
C THR A 40 -2.34 -8.54 -3.04
N LYS A 41 -2.14 -7.95 -1.86
CA LYS A 41 -3.22 -7.54 -0.95
C LYS A 41 -2.90 -6.19 -0.33
N LEU A 42 -3.85 -5.26 -0.42
CA LEU A 42 -3.74 -3.91 0.10
C LEU A 42 -4.87 -3.64 1.10
N TYR A 43 -4.51 -3.37 2.35
CA TYR A 43 -5.48 -3.07 3.40
C TYR A 43 -5.52 -1.56 3.66
N LEU A 44 -6.61 -0.92 3.23
CA LEU A 44 -6.87 0.51 3.43
C LEU A 44 -8.09 0.79 4.32
N HIS A 45 -8.61 -0.23 5.02
CA HIS A 45 -9.80 -0.09 5.86
C HIS A 45 -9.56 0.79 7.09
N ARG A 46 -10.63 1.40 7.62
CA ARG A 46 -10.59 2.37 8.73
C ARG A 46 -9.71 3.60 8.45
N ASN A 47 -9.63 4.02 7.19
CA ASN A 47 -9.09 5.31 6.80
C ASN A 47 -10.22 6.28 6.44
N SER A 48 -9.86 7.53 6.18
CA SER A 48 -10.78 8.61 5.80
C SER A 48 -10.78 8.83 4.29
N ILE A 49 -10.59 7.76 3.51
CA ILE A 49 -10.55 7.82 2.05
C ILE A 49 -11.97 8.03 1.55
N THR A 50 -12.26 9.24 1.08
CA THR A 50 -13.58 9.63 0.55
C THR A 50 -13.64 9.49 -0.96
N GLN A 51 -12.48 9.50 -1.62
CA GLN A 51 -12.35 9.39 -3.07
C GLN A 51 -11.20 8.45 -3.42
N ILE A 52 -11.40 7.67 -4.47
CA ILE A 52 -10.40 6.79 -5.03
C ILE A 52 -10.19 7.23 -6.48
N ASP A 53 -8.99 7.70 -6.79
CA ASP A 53 -8.63 8.07 -8.15
C ASP A 53 -8.61 6.82 -9.05
N ALA A 54 -8.96 6.98 -10.32
CA ALA A 54 -8.89 5.89 -11.30
C ALA A 54 -7.48 5.27 -11.39
N ASN A 55 -6.46 6.11 -11.14
CA ASN A 55 -5.05 5.74 -11.19
C ASN A 55 -4.48 5.37 -9.81
N ALA A 56 -5.31 5.26 -8.77
CA ALA A 56 -4.87 4.97 -7.40
C ALA A 56 -4.16 3.63 -7.24
N PHE A 57 -4.47 2.66 -8.10
CA PHE A 57 -3.89 1.33 -8.11
C PHE A 57 -3.05 1.07 -9.36
N ASP A 58 -2.71 2.13 -10.11
CA ASP A 58 -1.96 2.01 -11.34
C ASP A 58 -0.56 1.46 -11.04
N GLY A 59 -0.12 0.46 -11.80
CA GLY A 59 1.12 -0.27 -11.54
C GLY A 59 1.03 -1.40 -10.50
N LEU A 60 -0.09 -1.56 -9.78
CA LEU A 60 -0.32 -2.70 -8.87
C LEU A 60 -0.86 -3.92 -9.61
N SER A 61 -0.11 -4.38 -10.62
CA SER A 61 -0.51 -5.51 -11.49
C SER A 61 -0.69 -6.85 -10.77
N ALA A 62 -0.06 -7.04 -9.61
CA ALA A 62 -0.20 -8.24 -8.79
C ALA A 62 -1.38 -8.20 -7.81
N LEU A 63 -2.09 -7.07 -7.70
CA LEU A 63 -3.18 -6.91 -6.75
C LEU A 63 -4.30 -7.90 -7.09
N GLY A 64 -4.69 -8.71 -6.12
CA GLY A 64 -5.71 -9.75 -6.30
C GLY A 64 -7.00 -9.13 -6.85
N ARG A 65 -7.43 -9.64 -8.02
CA ARG A 65 -8.64 -9.21 -8.72
C ARG A 65 -9.90 -9.61 -7.97
#